data_AF-H2CJY9-F1
#
_entry.id   AF-H2CJY9-F1
#
_cell.length_a   1.000
_cell.length_b   1.000
_cell.length_c   1.000
_cell.angle_alpha   90.00
_cell.angle_beta   90.00
_cell.angle_gamma   90.00
#
_symmetry.space_group_name_H-M   'P 1'
#
loop_
_entity.id
_entity.type
_entity.pdbx_description
1 polymer ?
#
loop_
_entity_poly.entity_id
_entity_poly.type
_entity_poly.pdbx_seq_one_letter_code
_entity_poly.pdbx_strand_id
1 'polypeptide(L)'
;MARTLAEIELEISSLTEEDRVSLMGYLSETLCKPTDPQIEAAIQTELRKRLSMLEVGEARWVDGDQALAEIEARLHSKHAKL
;
A
#
# COMPACT_ATOMS: atom_id res chain seq x y z
N MET A 1 -5.36 33.45 -1.74
CA MET A 1 -5.18 33.18 -0.30
C MET A 1 -5.07 31.68 -0.11
N ALA A 2 -4.16 31.21 0.73
CA ALA A 2 -4.11 29.78 1.06
C ALA A 2 -5.28 29.45 1.98
N ARG A 3 -6.09 28.46 1.62
CA ARG A 3 -7.15 27.94 2.48
C ARG A 3 -6.53 27.18 3.66
N THR A 4 -7.20 27.23 4.80
CA THR A 4 -6.84 26.46 5.98
C THR A 4 -7.31 25.01 5.84
N LEU A 5 -6.69 24.09 6.56
CA LEU A 5 -7.10 22.68 6.57
C LEU A 5 -8.55 22.51 7.06
N ALA A 6 -8.94 23.28 8.08
CA ALA A 6 -10.30 23.23 8.64
C ALA A 6 -11.38 23.62 7.61
N GLU A 7 -11.10 24.58 6.74
CA GLU A 7 -12.02 24.95 5.65
C GLU A 7 -12.17 23.82 4.62
N ILE A 8 -11.07 23.12 4.31
CA ILE A 8 -11.07 21.98 3.37
C ILE A 8 -11.84 20.80 3.97
N GLU A 9 -11.67 20.50 5.26
CA GLU A 9 -12.39 19.43 5.96
C GLU A 9 -13.90 19.69 5.96
N LEU A 10 -14.31 20.93 6.20
CA LEU A 10 -15.70 21.33 6.17
C LEU A 10 -16.31 21.13 4.77
N GLU A 11 -15.61 21.52 3.72
CA GLU A 11 -16.04 21.31 2.34
C GLU A 11 -16.17 19.80 2.02
N ILE A 12 -15.19 18.98 2.41
CA ILE A 12 -15.22 17.52 2.21
C ILE A 12 -16.41 16.87 2.92
N SER A 13 -16.76 17.35 4.13
CA SER A 13 -17.91 16.83 4.88
C SER A 13 -19.24 17.08 4.16
N SER A 14 -19.31 18.15 3.36
CA SER A 14 -20.50 18.54 2.59
C SER A 14 -20.66 17.80 1.26
N LEU A 15 -19.64 17.07 0.82
CA LEU A 15 -19.67 16.31 -0.42
C LEU A 15 -20.66 15.14 -0.36
N THR A 16 -21.19 14.77 -1.53
CA THR A 16 -21.91 13.51 -1.69
C THR A 16 -20.95 12.32 -1.56
N GLU A 17 -21.50 11.12 -1.40
CA GLU A 17 -20.68 9.90 -1.38
C GLU A 17 -19.90 9.71 -2.69
N GLU A 18 -20.56 9.94 -3.83
CA GLU A 18 -19.96 9.83 -5.17
C GLU A 18 -18.81 10.83 -5.38
N ASP A 19 -19.00 12.08 -4.92
CA ASP A 19 -17.96 13.11 -4.99
C ASP A 19 -16.77 12.79 -4.06
N ARG A 20 -17.03 12.21 -2.88
CA ARG A 20 -15.96 11.76 -1.97
C ARG A 20 -15.12 10.64 -2.58
N VAL A 21 -15.75 9.66 -3.22
CA VAL A 21 -15.03 8.60 -3.95
C VAL A 21 -14.19 9.18 -5.08
N SER A 22 -14.75 10.11 -5.85
CA SER A 22 -14.02 10.78 -6.94
C SER A 22 -12.81 11.57 -6.43
N LEU A 23 -12.96 12.30 -5.31
CA LEU A 23 -11.86 13.01 -4.65
C LEU A 23 -10.77 12.06 -4.15
N MET A 24 -11.14 10.93 -3.54
CA MET A 24 -10.17 9.92 -3.09
C MET A 24 -9.37 9.32 -4.26
N GLY A 25 -10.02 9.08 -5.40
CA GLY A 25 -9.36 8.61 -6.63
C GLY A 25 -8.31 9.62 -7.12
N TYR A 26 -8.71 10.88 -7.26
CA TYR A 26 -7.80 11.97 -7.65
C TYR A 26 -6.61 12.11 -6.70
N LEU A 27 -6.84 12.11 -5.38
CA LEU A 27 -5.77 12.23 -4.38
C LEU A 27 -4.82 11.01 -4.42
N SER A 28 -5.34 9.81 -4.65
CA SER A 28 -4.51 8.60 -4.78
C SER A 28 -3.64 8.66 -6.03
N GLU A 29 -4.17 9.09 -7.16
CA GLU A 29 -3.41 9.24 -8.41
C GLU A 29 -2.34 10.33 -8.35
N THR A 30 -2.57 11.38 -7.54
CA THR A 30 -1.67 12.54 -7.45
C THR A 30 -0.67 12.46 -6.31
N LEU A 31 -1.05 11.88 -5.16
CA LEU A 31 -0.18 11.76 -3.97
C LEU A 31 0.50 10.39 -3.88
N CYS A 32 -0.14 9.34 -4.39
CA CYS A 32 0.34 7.95 -4.30
C CYS A 32 0.69 7.36 -5.67
N LYS A 33 0.96 8.20 -6.68
CA LYS A 33 1.51 7.72 -7.94
C LYS A 33 2.82 6.98 -7.64
N PRO A 34 2.98 5.69 -8.01
CA PRO A 34 4.30 5.11 -8.09
C PRO A 34 5.11 6.03 -9.00
N THR A 35 6.19 6.61 -8.47
CA THR A 35 6.97 7.65 -9.18
C THR A 35 7.56 7.11 -10.49
N ASP A 36 7.54 5.79 -10.67
CA ASP A 36 8.04 5.07 -11.82
C ASP A 36 7.02 4.01 -12.27
N PRO A 37 6.48 4.10 -13.50
CA PRO A 37 5.65 3.07 -14.11
C PRO A 37 6.30 1.68 -14.14
N GLN A 38 7.63 1.59 -14.13
CA GLN A 38 8.36 0.33 -14.02
C GLN A 38 8.25 -0.28 -12.63
N ILE A 39 8.22 0.54 -11.57
CA ILE A 39 7.97 0.07 -10.20
C ILE A 39 6.55 -0.48 -10.09
N GLU A 40 5.56 0.19 -10.67
CA GLU A 40 4.19 -0.30 -10.71
C GLU A 40 4.07 -1.63 -11.46
N ALA A 41 4.71 -1.74 -12.63
CA ALA A 41 4.76 -2.97 -13.40
C ALA A 41 5.46 -4.12 -12.64
N ALA A 42 6.54 -3.81 -11.90
CA ALA A 42 7.24 -4.77 -11.06
C ALA A 42 6.39 -5.25 -9.88
N ILE A 43 5.67 -4.34 -9.22
CA ILE A 43 4.73 -4.67 -8.13
C ILE A 43 3.61 -5.57 -8.66
N GLN A 44 2.99 -5.21 -9.78
CA GLN A 44 1.93 -6.00 -10.41
C GLN A 44 2.41 -7.41 -10.82
N THR A 45 3.66 -7.51 -11.27
CA THR A 45 4.29 -8.80 -11.61
C THR A 45 4.51 -9.67 -10.36
N GLU A 46 5.02 -9.09 -9.28
CA GLU A 46 5.24 -9.81 -8.02
C GLU A 46 3.92 -10.24 -7.36
N LEU A 47 2.88 -9.39 -7.39
CA LEU A 47 1.55 -9.75 -6.88
C LEU A 47 0.96 -10.94 -7.64
N ARG A 48 1.03 -10.93 -8.98
CA ARG A 48 0.58 -12.07 -9.80
C ARG A 48 1.34 -13.36 -9.46
N LYS A 49 2.66 -13.28 -9.28
CA LYS A 49 3.48 -14.41 -8.89
C LYS A 49 3.05 -14.97 -7.53
N ARG A 50 2.86 -14.12 -6.52
CA ARG A 50 2.44 -14.54 -5.17
C ARG A 50 1.05 -15.15 -5.14
N LEU A 51 0.12 -14.59 -5.91
CA LEU A 51 -1.23 -15.16 -6.05
C LEU A 51 -1.18 -16.56 -6.65
N SER A 52 -0.40 -16.75 -7.73
CA SER A 52 -0.21 -18.07 -8.32
C SER A 52 0.39 -19.07 -7.33
N MET A 53 1.39 -18.67 -6.54
CA MET A 53 1.97 -19.52 -5.49
C MET A 53 0.95 -19.93 -4.42
N LEU A 54 0.02 -19.04 -4.06
CA LEU A 54 -1.09 -19.35 -3.16
C LEU A 54 -2.06 -20.36 -3.79
N GLU A 55 -2.42 -20.18 -5.06
CA GLU A 55 -3.34 -21.05 -5.80
C GLU A 55 -2.78 -22.47 -5.99
N VAL A 56 -1.48 -22.62 -6.26
CA VAL A 56 -0.83 -23.93 -6.42
C VAL A 56 -0.39 -24.58 -5.10
N GLY A 57 -0.66 -23.92 -3.96
CA GLY A 57 -0.33 -24.44 -2.63
C GLY A 57 1.18 -24.39 -2.27
N GLU A 58 1.98 -23.61 -2.99
CA GLU A 58 3.39 -23.37 -2.68
C GLU A 58 3.57 -22.42 -1.48
N ALA A 59 2.52 -21.70 -1.10
CA ALA A 59 2.51 -20.86 0.10
C ALA A 59 2.00 -21.63 1.31
N ARG A 60 2.68 -21.47 2.46
CA ARG A 60 2.24 -21.99 3.76
C ARG A 60 1.56 -20.90 4.58
N TRP A 61 0.48 -21.26 5.25
CA TRP A 61 -0.07 -20.44 6.33
C TRP A 61 0.84 -20.55 7.55
N VAL A 62 1.13 -19.41 8.16
CA VAL A 62 1.83 -19.31 9.45
C VAL A 62 1.03 -18.40 10.36
N ASP A 63 1.22 -18.55 11.66
CA ASP A 63 0.67 -17.62 12.62
C ASP A 63 1.25 -16.20 12.40
N GLY A 64 0.43 -15.17 12.64
CA GLY A 64 0.82 -13.77 12.42
C GLY A 64 2.02 -13.35 13.28
N ASP A 65 2.05 -13.79 14.54
CA ASP A 65 3.14 -13.47 15.46
C ASP A 65 4.43 -14.19 15.03
N GLN A 66 4.30 -15.43 14.52
CA GLN A 66 5.41 -16.17 13.95
C GLN A 66 5.97 -15.48 12.69
N ALA A 67 5.10 -14.99 11.80
CA ALA A 67 5.51 -14.28 10.59
C ALA A 67 6.29 -13.00 10.94
N LEU A 68 5.79 -12.22 11.90
CA LEU A 68 6.44 -10.99 12.37
C LEU A 68 7.82 -11.28 12.99
N ALA A 69 7.91 -12.28 13.87
CA ALA A 69 9.17 -12.69 14.47
C ALA A 69 10.22 -13.14 13.44
N GLU A 70 9.81 -13.90 12.41
CA GLU A 70 10.70 -14.32 11.31
C GLU A 70 11.20 -13.11 10.48
N ILE A 71 10.35 -12.11 10.24
CA ILE A 71 10.72 -10.87 9.53
C ILE A 71 11.73 -10.05 10.34
N GLU A 72 11.45 -9.83 11.63
CA GLU A 72 12.34 -9.08 12.53
C GLU A 72 13.71 -9.76 12.66
N ALA A 73 13.75 -11.08 12.82
CA ALA A 73 15.00 -11.84 12.88
C ALA A 73 15.82 -11.73 11.59
N ARG A 74 15.16 -11.72 10.43
CA ARG A 74 15.84 -11.53 9.13
C ARG A 74 16.37 -10.11 8.96
N LEU A 75 15.65 -9.10 9.41
CA LEU A 75 16.11 -7.72 9.35
C LEU A 75 17.33 -7.52 10.26
N HIS A 76 17.28 -7.99 11.51
CA HIS A 76 18.41 -7.90 12.43
C HIS A 76 19.64 -8.68 11.96
N SER A 77 19.48 -9.88 11.40
CA SER A 77 20.61 -10.68 10.89
C SER A 77 21.24 -10.09 9.62
N LYS A 78 20.48 -9.33 8.81
CA LYS A 78 20.99 -8.65 7.62
C LYS A 78 21.79 -7.39 7.97
N HIS A 79 21.45 -6.71 9.07
CA HIS A 79 22.20 -5.57 9.61
C HIS A 79 23.46 -5.97 10.40
N ALA A 80 23.54 -7.19 10.92
CA ALA A 80 24.72 -7.70 11.63
C ALA A 80 25.88 -8.14 10.71
N LYS A 81 25.69 -8.11 9.38
CA LYS A 81 26.69 -8.51 8.37
C LYS A 81 27.26 -7.34 7.55
N LEU A 82 26.93 -6.10 7.92
CA LEU A 82 27.53 -4.87 7.40
C LEU A 82 28.44 -4.27 8.47
#